data_AF-A0A975HK78-F1
#
_entry.id   AF-A0A975HK78-F1
#
_cell.length_a   1.000
_cell.length_b   1.000
_cell.length_c   1.000
_cell.angle_alpha   90.00
_cell.angle_beta   90.00
_cell.angle_gamma   90.00
#
_symmetry.space_group_name_H-M   'P 1'
#
loop_
_entity.id
_entity.type
_entity.pdbx_description
1 polymer ?
#
loop_
_entity_poly.entity_id
_entity_poly.type
_entity_poly.pdbx_seq_one_letter_code
_entity_poly.pdbx_strand_id
1 'polypeptide(L)'
;MRLSVDFQPFRYTVLGDEFAVPTSRYAFTQSTMLLWNDRVANHYRWPLDLPSSLALFSGQNQSSSGPSVSLAYCGHQFGHFNPSLGDGRAHLVAQLATVDGGVDVQTKGSGPSRFSRGGDGLSAMGPAIREFIMSDAMWHLGVPTTHCLGVLDTHHEVYRQQREAGGLSVRIADSHIRIGSFQYVAMQHDIEKLNTLMELAISRHYGDIKSTGEARVIEFLVAVCQQQARLILQWLRIGFVHGVMNTDNALVSGQTIDYGPCAMMENYSLDTVFSSIDKQGRYAFGQQANIANWNCARLAESLIPLFADEQVAVSKLSEALSAFAVVFNEGYDQLWFDKLGLNNTKVEHQTLVEEFKALLTKTKADYTNTFAALTMSLTKGTFTPYELPELLSDWQAKWARCVDKAYALPLMLQMNPALIPRNHLVEHAISTTKQGDKTFVTDWMVALSTPYDYDNVPEQYVQPAPDGGVGYRTFCGT
;
A
#
# COMPACT_ATOMS: atom_id res chain seq x y z
N MET A 1 -6.94 30.42 -13.24
CA MET A 1 -6.22 30.55 -14.53
C MET A 1 -5.89 29.12 -14.98
N ARG A 2 -6.23 28.68 -16.21
CA ARG A 2 -5.92 27.30 -16.65
C ARG A 2 -4.41 27.15 -16.77
N LEU A 3 -3.83 26.13 -16.13
CA LEU A 3 -2.41 25.80 -16.19
C LEU A 3 -2.04 25.38 -17.62
N SER A 4 -0.89 25.81 -18.14
CA SER A 4 -0.42 25.57 -19.52
C SER A 4 0.07 24.13 -19.77
N VAL A 5 -0.46 23.16 -19.03
CA VAL A 5 -0.10 21.74 -19.09
C VAL A 5 -1.32 20.94 -19.52
N ASP A 6 -1.17 20.07 -20.51
CA ASP A 6 -2.23 19.19 -21.01
C ASP A 6 -2.40 17.96 -20.12
N PHE A 7 -3.09 18.16 -18.98
CA PHE A 7 -3.71 17.06 -18.25
C PHE A 7 -4.86 16.46 -19.07
N GLN A 8 -5.07 15.16 -18.93
CA GLN A 8 -6.09 14.42 -19.69
C GLN A 8 -7.45 14.49 -18.99
N PRO A 9 -8.58 14.36 -19.72
CA PRO A 9 -9.89 14.21 -19.10
C PRO A 9 -9.94 12.95 -18.21
N PHE A 10 -10.64 13.00 -17.08
CA PHE A 10 -10.71 11.85 -16.17
C PHE A 10 -11.32 10.61 -16.83
N ARG A 11 -10.55 9.53 -16.95
CA ARG A 11 -11.00 8.24 -17.52
C ARG A 11 -12.31 7.66 -16.95
N TYR A 12 -12.67 7.99 -15.71
CA TYR A 12 -13.84 7.44 -15.03
C TYR A 12 -15.16 8.07 -15.49
N THR A 13 -15.11 9.20 -16.20
CA THR A 13 -16.30 9.90 -16.70
C THR A 13 -17.15 9.05 -17.66
N VAL A 14 -16.55 8.06 -18.32
CA VAL A 14 -17.27 7.09 -19.16
C VAL A 14 -18.21 6.18 -18.36
N LEU A 15 -18.07 6.13 -17.03
CA LEU A 15 -18.94 5.39 -16.11
C LEU A 15 -20.11 6.23 -15.57
N GLY A 16 -20.26 7.47 -16.02
CA GLY A 16 -21.34 8.37 -15.62
C GLY A 16 -21.05 9.21 -14.37
N ASP A 17 -21.83 10.27 -14.19
CA ASP A 17 -21.70 11.25 -13.09
C ASP A 17 -22.10 10.68 -11.73
N GLU A 18 -22.74 9.52 -11.68
CA GLU A 18 -23.02 8.76 -10.46
C GLU A 18 -21.77 8.05 -9.93
N PHE A 19 -20.86 7.64 -10.83
CA PHE A 19 -19.59 7.00 -10.47
C PHE A 19 -18.49 8.05 -10.30
N ALA A 20 -18.34 8.94 -11.28
CA ALA A 20 -17.34 9.99 -11.32
C ALA A 20 -18.00 11.34 -10.99
N VAL A 21 -18.38 11.52 -9.73
CA VAL A 21 -19.19 12.68 -9.32
C VAL A 21 -18.37 13.97 -9.36
N PRO A 22 -18.78 14.99 -10.14
CA PRO A 22 -18.19 16.31 -10.04
C PRO A 22 -18.39 16.91 -8.64
N THR A 23 -17.30 17.33 -8.00
CA THR A 23 -17.30 17.80 -6.61
C THR A 23 -16.48 19.09 -6.46
N SER A 24 -17.02 20.05 -5.71
CA SER A 24 -16.28 21.24 -5.29
C SER A 24 -15.37 20.93 -4.11
N ARG A 25 -14.16 21.49 -4.12
CA ARG A 25 -13.18 21.39 -3.03
C ARG A 25 -13.08 22.71 -2.28
N TYR A 26 -12.53 22.68 -1.07
CA TYR A 26 -12.10 23.91 -0.44
C TYR A 26 -10.92 24.53 -1.18
N ALA A 27 -10.86 25.86 -1.17
CA ALA A 27 -9.73 26.63 -1.66
C ALA A 27 -8.92 27.13 -0.46
N PHE A 28 -7.84 26.43 -0.12
CA PHE A 28 -6.97 26.79 0.99
C PHE A 28 -6.00 27.90 0.55
N THR A 29 -6.47 29.15 0.61
CA THR A 29 -5.71 30.31 0.09
C THR A 29 -4.44 30.62 0.89
N GLN A 30 -4.39 30.22 2.15
CA GLN A 30 -3.24 30.40 3.03
C GLN A 30 -2.28 29.20 3.03
N SER A 31 -2.61 28.10 2.36
CA SER A 31 -1.85 26.85 2.45
C SER A 31 -0.39 27.00 2.01
N THR A 32 0.50 26.21 2.62
CA THR A 32 1.90 26.13 2.22
C THR A 32 2.28 24.68 1.89
N MET A 33 3.30 24.51 1.04
CA MET A 33 3.87 23.18 0.81
C MET A 33 4.72 22.77 2.02
N LEU A 34 4.25 21.77 2.76
CA LEU A 34 4.95 21.25 3.94
C LEU A 34 6.06 20.29 3.53
N LEU A 35 5.75 19.29 2.72
CA LEU A 35 6.70 18.28 2.21
C LEU A 35 6.52 18.10 0.71
N TRP A 36 7.63 17.87 0.00
CA TRP A 36 7.66 17.63 -1.44
C TRP A 36 8.56 16.44 -1.74
N ASN A 37 8.12 15.55 -2.64
CA ASN A 37 8.89 14.37 -3.02
C ASN A 37 9.48 14.54 -4.43
N ASP A 38 10.73 14.99 -4.50
CA ASP A 38 11.43 15.17 -5.78
C ASP A 38 11.61 13.86 -6.54
N ARG A 39 11.75 12.71 -5.86
CA ARG A 39 11.88 11.42 -6.54
C ARG A 39 10.59 11.04 -7.26
N VAL A 40 9.44 11.20 -6.61
CA VAL A 40 8.12 10.98 -7.23
C VAL A 40 7.86 11.99 -8.33
N ALA A 41 8.18 13.27 -8.11
CA ALA A 41 8.06 14.30 -9.13
C ALA A 41 8.89 13.96 -10.38
N ASN A 42 10.15 13.56 -10.21
CA ASN A 42 11.03 13.17 -11.31
C ASN A 42 10.58 11.88 -12.00
N HIS A 43 10.16 10.87 -11.23
CA HIS A 43 9.68 9.59 -11.75
C HIS A 43 8.50 9.79 -12.71
N TYR A 44 7.52 10.60 -12.32
CA TYR A 44 6.35 10.91 -13.15
C TYR A 44 6.54 12.10 -14.11
N ARG A 45 7.73 12.70 -14.13
CA ARG A 45 8.04 13.92 -14.90
C ARG A 45 7.00 15.01 -14.65
N TRP A 46 6.76 15.29 -13.37
CA TRP A 46 5.76 16.24 -12.91
C TRP A 46 5.96 17.61 -13.60
N PRO A 47 4.94 18.14 -14.29
CA PRO A 47 5.13 19.21 -15.25
C PRO A 47 4.99 20.62 -14.66
N LEU A 48 4.63 20.75 -13.39
CA LEU A 48 4.39 22.04 -12.75
C LEU A 48 5.50 22.38 -11.77
N ASP A 49 5.85 23.67 -11.70
CA ASP A 49 6.68 24.19 -10.63
C ASP A 49 5.94 24.15 -9.28
N LEU A 50 6.68 24.37 -8.19
CA LEU A 50 6.12 24.25 -6.84
C LEU A 50 4.95 25.23 -6.58
N PRO A 51 5.02 26.52 -6.98
CA PRO A 51 3.89 27.45 -6.82
C PRO A 51 2.64 27.02 -7.60
N SER A 52 2.77 26.58 -8.85
CA SER A 52 1.63 26.12 -9.66
C SER A 52 1.05 24.82 -9.13
N SER A 53 1.90 23.93 -8.62
CA SER A 53 1.51 22.69 -7.95
C SER A 53 0.70 22.97 -6.69
N LEU A 54 1.20 23.86 -5.83
CA LEU A 54 0.49 24.31 -4.63
C LEU A 54 -0.90 24.87 -4.97
N ALA A 55 -1.00 25.73 -5.99
CA ALA A 55 -2.27 26.31 -6.41
C ALA A 55 -3.26 25.24 -6.92
N LEU A 56 -2.80 24.23 -7.65
CA LEU A 56 -3.64 23.10 -8.09
C LEU A 56 -4.13 22.26 -6.90
N PHE A 57 -3.23 21.87 -6.02
CA PHE A 57 -3.54 20.95 -4.92
C PHE A 57 -4.42 21.58 -3.84
N SER A 58 -4.17 22.85 -3.51
CA SER A 58 -4.95 23.63 -2.55
C SER A 58 -6.35 24.02 -3.02
N GLY A 59 -6.72 23.73 -4.27
CA GLY A 59 -8.03 24.06 -4.83
C GLY A 59 -8.15 25.48 -5.37
N GLN A 60 -7.07 26.26 -5.39
CA GLN A 60 -7.07 27.63 -5.92
C GLN A 60 -7.11 27.67 -7.46
N ASN A 61 -6.56 26.66 -8.12
CA ASN A 61 -6.62 26.47 -9.56
C ASN A 61 -7.19 25.08 -9.92
N GLN A 62 -7.74 24.99 -11.14
CA GLN A 62 -8.21 23.74 -11.73
C GLN A 62 -7.24 23.30 -12.84
N SER A 63 -7.10 21.98 -13.01
CA SER A 63 -6.38 21.41 -14.14
C SER A 63 -7.22 21.47 -15.42
N SER A 64 -6.59 21.20 -16.56
CA SER A 64 -7.27 21.01 -17.84
C SER A 64 -8.10 19.72 -17.92
N SER A 65 -8.00 18.84 -16.92
CA SER A 65 -8.82 17.60 -16.82
C SER A 65 -10.31 17.87 -16.61
N GLY A 66 -10.67 19.07 -16.12
CA GLY A 66 -12.04 19.46 -15.76
C GLY A 66 -12.22 19.71 -14.25
N PRO A 67 -13.48 19.87 -13.79
CA PRO A 67 -13.81 19.97 -12.37
C PRO A 67 -13.32 18.73 -11.59
N SER A 68 -12.95 18.91 -10.33
CA SER A 68 -12.54 17.78 -9.49
C SER A 68 -13.66 16.74 -9.34
N VAL A 69 -13.27 15.48 -9.18
CA VAL A 69 -14.20 14.35 -9.13
C VAL A 69 -14.01 13.55 -7.85
N SER A 70 -15.10 13.15 -7.21
CA SER A 70 -15.11 12.14 -6.16
C SER A 70 -15.65 10.83 -6.72
N LEU A 71 -14.91 9.73 -6.58
CA LEU A 71 -15.34 8.42 -7.07
C LEU A 71 -16.33 7.77 -6.11
N ALA A 72 -17.39 7.17 -6.65
CA ALA A 72 -18.31 6.33 -5.92
C ALA A 72 -17.77 4.89 -5.83
N TYR A 73 -17.91 4.30 -4.66
CA TYR A 73 -17.69 2.88 -4.43
C TYR A 73 -18.47 2.45 -3.18
N CYS A 74 -18.59 1.15 -2.98
CA CYS A 74 -19.07 0.54 -1.75
C CYS A 74 -17.98 -0.39 -1.22
N GLY A 75 -18.25 -1.19 -0.20
CA GLY A 75 -17.25 -2.15 0.27
C GLY A 75 -17.68 -2.91 1.49
N HIS A 76 -16.98 -4.02 1.75
CA HIS A 76 -17.10 -4.76 2.98
C HIS A 76 -16.09 -4.23 4.01
N GLN A 77 -16.61 -3.55 5.03
CA GLN A 77 -15.82 -3.03 6.14
C GLN A 77 -15.84 -4.05 7.28
N PHE A 78 -14.68 -4.60 7.61
CA PHE A 78 -14.57 -5.68 8.62
C PHE A 78 -15.50 -6.88 8.36
N GLY A 79 -15.77 -7.18 7.10
CA GLY A 79 -16.67 -8.27 6.68
C GLY A 79 -18.14 -7.87 6.55
N HIS A 80 -18.54 -6.67 6.99
CA HIS A 80 -19.91 -6.18 6.84
C HIS A 80 -20.05 -5.30 5.60
N PHE A 81 -21.04 -5.58 4.76
CA PHE A 81 -21.28 -4.80 3.55
C PHE A 81 -21.80 -3.40 3.89
N ASN A 82 -21.16 -2.38 3.32
CA ASN A 82 -21.58 -0.99 3.38
C ASN A 82 -21.92 -0.51 1.96
N PRO A 83 -23.20 -0.32 1.61
CA PRO A 83 -23.63 0.04 0.25
C PRO A 83 -23.30 1.48 -0.12
N SER A 84 -22.91 2.32 0.84
CA SER A 84 -22.71 3.76 0.65
C SER A 84 -21.36 4.19 1.21
N LEU A 85 -20.32 4.09 0.37
CA LEU A 85 -18.99 4.66 0.58
C LEU A 85 -18.70 5.70 -0.52
N GLY A 86 -17.50 5.70 -1.10
CA GLY A 86 -17.02 6.70 -2.03
C GLY A 86 -15.94 7.57 -1.43
N ASP A 87 -15.33 8.41 -2.27
CA ASP A 87 -14.28 9.33 -1.89
C ASP A 87 -14.85 10.45 -0.98
N GLY A 88 -15.01 10.15 0.32
CA GLY A 88 -15.61 11.06 1.31
C GLY A 88 -14.69 12.18 1.80
N ARG A 89 -13.41 12.15 1.45
CA ARG A 89 -12.43 13.19 1.77
C ARG A 89 -11.34 13.29 0.71
N ALA A 90 -11.58 12.70 -0.45
CA ALA A 90 -10.61 12.58 -1.51
C ALA A 90 -11.23 13.08 -2.82
N HIS A 91 -10.39 13.63 -3.67
CA HIS A 91 -10.83 14.21 -4.93
C HIS A 91 -9.76 14.01 -5.98
N LEU A 92 -10.13 13.45 -7.12
CA LEU A 92 -9.32 13.49 -8.33
C LEU A 92 -9.25 14.94 -8.80
N VAL A 93 -8.03 15.43 -9.00
CA VAL A 93 -7.76 16.84 -9.35
C VAL A 93 -7.11 16.99 -10.70
N ALA A 94 -6.42 15.95 -11.16
CA ALA A 94 -5.84 15.89 -12.48
C ALA A 94 -5.65 14.44 -12.92
N GLN A 95 -5.57 14.22 -14.23
CA GLN A 95 -5.03 13.01 -14.81
C GLN A 95 -3.77 13.35 -15.61
N LEU A 96 -2.62 12.92 -15.12
CA LEU A 96 -1.32 13.22 -15.71
C LEU A 96 -1.03 12.18 -16.80
N ALA A 97 -0.71 12.63 -18.02
CA ALA A 97 -0.22 11.72 -19.06
C ALA A 97 1.21 11.25 -18.72
N THR A 98 1.46 9.95 -18.86
CA THR A 98 2.79 9.33 -18.71
C THR A 98 3.05 8.39 -19.88
N VAL A 99 4.30 7.95 -20.04
CA VAL A 99 4.69 7.00 -21.10
C VAL A 99 4.00 5.64 -20.96
N ASP A 100 3.66 5.25 -19.74
CA ASP A 100 3.03 3.96 -19.42
C ASP A 100 1.49 4.06 -19.41
N GLY A 101 0.93 5.17 -19.90
CA GLY A 101 -0.50 5.51 -19.81
C GLY A 101 -0.80 6.32 -18.55
N GLY A 102 -1.75 7.26 -18.65
CA GLY A 102 -1.91 8.30 -17.63
C GLY A 102 -2.10 7.80 -16.19
N VAL A 103 -1.75 8.65 -15.22
CA VAL A 103 -1.89 8.38 -13.78
C VAL A 103 -2.87 9.37 -13.16
N ASP A 104 -3.56 8.92 -12.12
CA ASP A 104 -4.51 9.72 -11.37
C ASP A 104 -3.80 10.54 -10.31
N VAL A 105 -4.11 11.83 -10.22
CA VAL A 105 -3.67 12.71 -9.14
C VAL A 105 -4.86 13.00 -8.25
N GLN A 106 -4.78 12.55 -7.00
CA GLN A 106 -5.84 12.68 -6.00
C GLN A 106 -5.35 13.51 -4.81
N THR A 107 -6.15 14.47 -4.36
CA THR A 107 -5.91 15.17 -3.08
C THR A 107 -6.78 14.57 -1.99
N LYS A 108 -6.22 14.27 -0.83
CA LYS A 108 -6.92 13.72 0.34
C LYS A 108 -6.87 14.70 1.50
N GLY A 109 -8.02 15.00 2.08
CA GLY A 109 -8.21 16.06 3.08
C GLY A 109 -8.63 17.41 2.47
N SER A 110 -9.12 17.43 1.23
CA SER A 110 -9.41 18.65 0.47
C SER A 110 -10.84 19.18 0.61
N GLY A 111 -11.57 18.72 1.63
CA GLY A 111 -12.94 19.13 1.94
C GLY A 111 -13.96 17.99 1.78
N PRO A 112 -15.23 18.25 2.12
CA PRO A 112 -16.27 17.24 2.04
C PRO A 112 -16.75 17.00 0.61
N SER A 113 -17.27 15.81 0.37
CA SER A 113 -18.02 15.42 -0.82
C SER A 113 -19.37 14.86 -0.40
N ARG A 114 -20.23 14.50 -1.37
CA ARG A 114 -21.48 13.78 -1.06
C ARG A 114 -21.25 12.44 -0.34
N PHE A 115 -20.03 11.90 -0.37
CA PHE A 115 -19.64 10.64 0.27
C PHE A 115 -19.07 10.83 1.69
N SER A 116 -18.99 12.06 2.22
CA SER A 116 -18.43 12.32 3.54
C SER A 116 -19.29 11.79 4.70
N ARG A 117 -20.56 11.48 4.46
CA ARG A 117 -21.48 10.88 5.46
C ARG A 117 -21.52 11.65 6.80
N GLY A 118 -21.47 12.98 6.72
CA GLY A 118 -21.45 13.87 7.88
C GLY A 118 -20.07 14.20 8.43
N GLY A 119 -18.99 13.63 7.88
CA GLY A 119 -17.61 14.04 8.18
C GLY A 119 -17.23 15.36 7.51
N ASP A 120 -16.21 16.03 8.05
CA ASP A 120 -15.70 17.31 7.55
C ASP A 120 -14.95 17.24 6.22
N GLY A 121 -14.55 16.03 5.80
CA GLY A 121 -13.77 15.81 4.59
C GLY A 121 -12.33 16.33 4.68
N LEU A 122 -11.87 16.71 5.87
CA LEU A 122 -10.52 17.18 6.13
C LEU A 122 -9.64 16.05 6.64
N SER A 123 -8.33 16.25 6.59
CA SER A 123 -7.35 15.34 7.17
C SER A 123 -6.49 16.09 8.18
N ALA A 124 -6.19 15.44 9.31
CA ALA A 124 -5.15 15.93 10.19
C ALA A 124 -3.76 15.79 9.50
N MET A 125 -2.80 16.61 9.93
CA MET A 125 -1.46 16.64 9.36
C MET A 125 -0.68 15.34 9.58
N GLY A 126 -0.84 14.68 10.73
CA GLY A 126 -0.16 13.43 11.05
C GLY A 126 -0.42 12.30 10.02
N PRO A 127 -1.69 11.96 9.72
CA PRO A 127 -2.02 11.01 8.67
C PRO A 127 -1.46 11.36 7.28
N ALA A 128 -1.44 12.64 6.91
CA ALA A 128 -0.89 13.07 5.61
C ALA A 128 0.63 12.85 5.54
N ILE A 129 1.36 13.17 6.61
CA ILE A 129 2.80 12.90 6.72
C ILE A 129 3.09 11.39 6.75
N ARG A 130 2.28 10.60 7.46
CA ARG A 130 2.42 9.13 7.46
C ARG A 130 2.27 8.56 6.05
N GLU A 131 1.25 9.00 5.33
CA GLU A 131 1.02 8.56 3.94
C GLU A 131 2.21 8.93 3.04
N PHE A 132 2.80 10.11 3.24
CA PHE A 132 4.01 10.54 2.54
C PHE A 132 5.22 9.63 2.80
N ILE A 133 5.52 9.36 4.07
CA ILE A 133 6.66 8.51 4.48
C ILE A 133 6.44 7.06 4.02
N MET A 134 5.28 6.48 4.32
CA MET A 134 5.02 5.06 4.08
C MET A 134 4.94 4.73 2.59
N SER A 135 4.32 5.58 1.78
CA SER A 135 4.27 5.35 0.33
C SER A 135 5.66 5.39 -0.30
N ASP A 136 6.52 6.33 0.08
CA ASP A 136 7.89 6.42 -0.43
C ASP A 136 8.75 5.25 0.05
N ALA A 137 8.64 4.86 1.32
CA ALA A 137 9.36 3.70 1.85
C ALA A 137 8.94 2.40 1.15
N MET A 138 7.65 2.18 0.93
CA MET A 138 7.13 0.99 0.25
C MET A 138 7.62 0.91 -1.19
N TRP A 139 7.72 2.04 -1.88
CA TRP A 139 8.29 2.10 -3.23
C TRP A 139 9.75 1.62 -3.27
N HIS A 140 10.60 2.14 -2.39
CA HIS A 140 12.03 1.77 -2.35
C HIS A 140 12.28 0.37 -1.76
N LEU A 141 11.34 -0.13 -0.95
CA LEU A 141 11.29 -1.54 -0.57
C LEU A 141 10.84 -2.43 -1.73
N GLY A 142 10.50 -1.89 -2.91
CA GLY A 142 10.08 -2.68 -4.08
C GLY A 142 8.67 -3.25 -3.98
N VAL A 143 7.81 -2.68 -3.12
CA VAL A 143 6.40 -3.08 -3.01
C VAL A 143 5.56 -2.21 -3.95
N PRO A 144 4.69 -2.82 -4.80
CA PRO A 144 3.73 -2.05 -5.59
C PRO A 144 2.86 -1.16 -4.69
N THR A 145 2.85 0.14 -4.99
CA THR A 145 2.23 1.15 -4.12
C THR A 145 1.70 2.33 -4.91
N THR A 146 0.73 3.02 -4.33
CA THR A 146 0.44 4.43 -4.64
C THR A 146 1.58 5.32 -4.11
N HIS A 147 1.80 6.46 -4.74
CA HIS A 147 2.85 7.41 -4.35
C HIS A 147 2.24 8.67 -3.73
N CYS A 148 3.03 9.40 -2.95
CA CYS A 148 2.65 10.70 -2.44
C CYS A 148 3.63 11.76 -2.96
N LEU A 149 3.14 12.68 -3.78
CA LEU A 149 3.93 13.75 -4.38
C LEU A 149 4.26 14.86 -3.37
N GLY A 150 3.37 15.12 -2.42
CA GLY A 150 3.56 16.16 -1.42
C GLY A 150 2.51 16.20 -0.34
N VAL A 151 2.81 16.97 0.70
CA VAL A 151 1.90 17.29 1.81
C VAL A 151 1.81 18.80 1.94
N LEU A 152 0.59 19.31 2.04
CA LEU A 152 0.31 20.73 2.30
C LEU A 152 -0.07 20.92 3.76
N ASP A 153 0.42 22.00 4.37
CA ASP A 153 -0.21 22.59 5.55
C ASP A 153 -1.37 23.45 5.07
N THR A 154 -2.58 23.13 5.50
CA THR A 154 -3.78 23.88 5.11
C THR A 154 -3.93 25.18 5.90
N HIS A 155 -3.28 25.31 7.05
CA HIS A 155 -3.52 26.33 8.08
C HIS A 155 -4.96 26.38 8.61
N HIS A 156 -5.74 25.31 8.40
CA HIS A 156 -7.05 25.12 9.03
C HIS A 156 -6.92 24.17 10.23
N GLU A 157 -7.79 24.37 11.22
CA GLU A 157 -7.96 23.40 12.31
C GLU A 157 -8.89 22.26 11.89
N VAL A 158 -8.53 21.05 12.27
CA VAL A 158 -9.34 19.84 12.11
C VAL A 158 -9.70 19.33 13.50
N TYR A 159 -10.98 19.01 13.71
CA TYR A 159 -11.50 18.59 15.00
C TYR A 159 -11.59 17.05 15.03
N ARG A 160 -10.80 16.42 15.89
CA ARG A 160 -10.88 14.98 16.20
C ARG A 160 -11.16 14.83 17.69
N GLN A 161 -10.45 13.96 18.41
CA GLN A 161 -10.49 13.96 19.87
C GLN A 161 -9.92 15.26 20.45
N GLN A 162 -8.97 15.87 19.74
CA GLN A 162 -8.39 17.17 20.04
C GLN A 162 -8.37 18.02 18.77
N ARG A 163 -8.05 19.32 18.92
CA ARG A 163 -7.79 20.18 17.78
C ARG A 163 -6.42 19.82 17.19
N GLU A 164 -6.40 19.59 15.89
CA GLU A 164 -5.18 19.27 15.16
C GLU A 164 -4.99 20.19 13.96
N ALA A 165 -3.74 20.43 13.58
CA ALA A 165 -3.43 21.12 12.32
C ALA A 165 -3.91 20.27 11.13
N GLY A 166 -4.59 20.91 10.19
CA GLY A 166 -5.07 20.27 8.96
C GLY A 166 -3.96 20.09 7.95
N GLY A 167 -3.85 18.89 7.40
CA GLY A 167 -2.96 18.56 6.29
C GLY A 167 -3.71 18.00 5.10
N LEU A 168 -3.07 18.07 3.94
CA LEU A 168 -3.58 17.49 2.70
C LEU A 168 -2.46 16.69 2.03
N SER A 169 -2.71 15.43 1.69
CA SER A 169 -1.76 14.61 0.91
C SER A 169 -2.13 14.60 -0.57
N VAL A 170 -1.12 14.59 -1.43
CA VAL A 170 -1.26 14.54 -2.90
C VAL A 170 -0.82 13.17 -3.39
N ARG A 171 -1.79 12.29 -3.61
CA ARG A 171 -1.57 10.92 -4.04
C ARG A 171 -1.49 10.82 -5.56
N ILE A 172 -0.56 10.00 -6.04
CA ILE A 172 -0.48 9.54 -7.43
C ILE A 172 -0.72 8.03 -7.45
N ALA A 173 -1.58 7.56 -8.34
CA ALA A 173 -1.86 6.14 -8.53
C ALA A 173 -2.07 5.81 -10.01
N ASP A 174 -1.78 4.58 -10.42
CA ASP A 174 -2.09 4.13 -11.79
C ASP A 174 -3.59 4.07 -12.08
N SER A 175 -4.37 3.78 -11.03
CA SER A 175 -5.82 3.84 -11.01
C SER A 175 -6.32 3.79 -9.57
N HIS A 176 -7.51 4.34 -9.33
CA HIS A 176 -8.26 4.22 -8.08
C HIS A 176 -9.41 3.20 -8.17
N ILE A 177 -9.39 2.30 -9.16
CA ILE A 177 -10.38 1.21 -9.27
C ILE A 177 -10.13 0.21 -8.14
N ARG A 178 -11.13 0.07 -7.26
CA ARG A 178 -11.12 -0.82 -6.11
C ARG A 178 -11.98 -2.05 -6.40
N ILE A 179 -11.82 -3.11 -5.62
CA ILE A 179 -12.82 -4.19 -5.59
C ILE A 179 -14.19 -3.61 -5.21
N GLY A 180 -14.23 -2.67 -4.27
CA GLY A 180 -15.42 -1.91 -3.91
C GLY A 180 -16.07 -1.12 -5.07
N SER A 181 -15.32 -0.75 -6.10
CA SER A 181 -15.86 -0.12 -7.31
C SER A 181 -16.70 -1.10 -8.14
N PHE A 182 -16.23 -2.35 -8.28
CA PHE A 182 -16.99 -3.41 -8.96
C PHE A 182 -18.25 -3.77 -8.18
N GLN A 183 -18.14 -3.91 -6.86
CA GLN A 183 -19.30 -4.15 -6.00
C GLN A 183 -20.35 -3.05 -6.13
N TYR A 184 -19.92 -1.79 -6.27
CA TYR A 184 -20.82 -0.65 -6.40
C TYR A 184 -21.58 -0.68 -7.72
N VAL A 185 -20.88 -0.91 -8.83
CA VAL A 185 -21.52 -0.96 -10.16
C VAL A 185 -22.42 -2.20 -10.29
N ALA A 186 -21.99 -3.35 -9.78
CA ALA A 186 -22.80 -4.57 -9.79
C ALA A 186 -24.13 -4.41 -9.02
N MET A 187 -24.13 -3.69 -7.89
CA MET A 187 -25.34 -3.40 -7.11
C MET A 187 -26.35 -2.51 -7.85
N GLN A 188 -25.92 -1.77 -8.89
CA GLN A 188 -26.83 -0.98 -9.73
C GLN A 188 -27.54 -1.82 -10.80
N HIS A 189 -27.16 -3.09 -10.97
CA HIS A 189 -27.64 -3.97 -12.04
C HIS A 189 -27.39 -3.41 -13.46
N ASP A 190 -26.34 -2.60 -13.62
CA ASP A 190 -25.94 -2.02 -14.90
C ASP A 190 -24.79 -2.84 -15.51
N ILE A 191 -25.14 -3.80 -16.36
CA ILE A 191 -24.21 -4.76 -16.98
C ILE A 191 -23.24 -4.04 -17.93
N GLU A 192 -23.72 -3.04 -18.69
CA GLU A 192 -22.89 -2.28 -19.63
C GLU A 192 -21.82 -1.48 -18.90
N LYS A 193 -22.20 -0.81 -17.80
CA LYS A 193 -21.26 -0.08 -16.95
C LYS A 193 -20.29 -1.01 -16.24
N LEU A 194 -20.74 -2.18 -15.79
CA LEU A 194 -19.86 -3.20 -15.17
C LEU A 194 -18.81 -3.69 -16.17
N ASN A 195 -19.22 -3.98 -17.40
CA ASN A 195 -18.31 -4.35 -18.48
C ASN A 195 -17.34 -3.20 -18.80
N THR A 196 -17.83 -1.95 -18.85
CA THR A 196 -16.98 -0.77 -19.08
C THR A 196 -15.93 -0.59 -17.98
N LEU A 197 -16.29 -0.79 -16.71
CA LEU A 197 -15.35 -0.75 -15.59
C LEU A 197 -14.30 -1.85 -15.69
N MET A 198 -14.70 -3.07 -16.07
CA MET A 198 -13.78 -4.18 -16.32
C MET A 198 -12.79 -3.85 -17.45
N GLU A 199 -13.27 -3.31 -18.57
CA GLU A 199 -12.41 -2.96 -19.71
C GLU A 199 -11.44 -1.81 -19.37
N LEU A 200 -11.87 -0.82 -18.57
CA LEU A 200 -10.97 0.21 -18.05
C LEU A 200 -9.85 -0.42 -17.19
N ALA A 201 -10.17 -1.39 -16.34
CA ALA A 201 -9.18 -2.09 -15.52
C ALA A 201 -8.24 -2.95 -16.37
N ILE A 202 -8.77 -3.73 -17.32
CA ILE A 202 -7.97 -4.61 -18.19
C ILE A 202 -7.04 -3.78 -19.07
N SER A 203 -7.56 -2.76 -19.77
CA SER A 203 -6.75 -1.91 -20.63
C SER A 203 -5.61 -1.22 -19.88
N ARG A 204 -5.81 -0.89 -18.60
CA ARG A 204 -4.81 -0.24 -17.77
C ARG A 204 -3.79 -1.20 -17.17
N HIS A 205 -4.22 -2.35 -16.64
CA HIS A 205 -3.38 -3.19 -15.78
C HIS A 205 -3.08 -4.58 -16.36
N TYR A 206 -3.87 -5.03 -17.33
CA TYR A 206 -3.85 -6.41 -17.83
C TYR A 206 -3.94 -6.45 -19.35
N GLY A 207 -3.19 -5.57 -20.03
CA GLY A 207 -3.24 -5.39 -21.48
C GLY A 207 -2.91 -6.64 -22.30
N ASP A 208 -2.29 -7.65 -21.69
CA ASP A 208 -1.99 -8.94 -22.29
C ASP A 208 -3.23 -9.84 -22.47
N ILE A 209 -4.34 -9.56 -21.77
CA ILE A 209 -5.60 -10.29 -21.93
C ILE A 209 -6.24 -9.97 -23.28
N LYS A 210 -6.24 -10.95 -24.20
CA LYS A 210 -6.79 -10.83 -25.56
C LYS A 210 -8.10 -11.59 -25.78
N SER A 211 -8.49 -12.44 -24.82
CA SER A 211 -9.76 -13.16 -24.86
C SER A 211 -10.96 -12.19 -24.85
N THR A 212 -12.13 -12.72 -25.20
CA THR A 212 -13.41 -11.99 -25.27
C THR A 212 -14.52 -12.75 -24.55
N GLY A 213 -15.61 -12.07 -24.19
CA GLY A 213 -16.76 -12.68 -23.52
C GLY A 213 -16.41 -13.26 -22.16
N GLU A 214 -17.07 -14.35 -21.75
CA GLU A 214 -16.87 -14.97 -20.43
C GLU A 214 -15.41 -15.35 -20.13
N ALA A 215 -14.65 -15.80 -21.13
CA ALA A 215 -13.23 -16.12 -20.96
C ALA A 215 -12.41 -14.89 -20.51
N ARG A 216 -12.77 -13.71 -20.99
CA ARG A 216 -12.14 -12.44 -20.61
C ARG A 216 -12.38 -12.08 -19.15
N VAL A 217 -13.61 -12.32 -18.67
CA VAL A 217 -13.98 -12.09 -17.27
C VAL A 217 -13.16 -13.02 -16.35
N ILE A 218 -12.99 -14.27 -16.76
CA ILE A 218 -12.21 -15.27 -16.02
C ILE A 218 -10.74 -14.89 -15.99
N GLU A 219 -10.14 -14.57 -17.15
CA GLU A 219 -8.73 -14.15 -17.23
C GLU A 219 -8.47 -12.88 -16.41
N PHE A 220 -9.41 -11.92 -16.40
CA PHE A 220 -9.34 -10.74 -15.55
C PHE A 220 -9.33 -11.10 -14.06
N LEU A 221 -10.26 -11.93 -13.60
CA LEU A 221 -10.30 -12.37 -12.21
C LEU A 221 -9.01 -13.11 -11.82
N VAL A 222 -8.53 -14.02 -12.65
CA VAL A 222 -7.27 -14.74 -12.43
C VAL A 222 -6.11 -13.75 -12.29
N ALA A 223 -6.00 -12.76 -13.20
CA ALA A 223 -4.93 -11.77 -13.15
C ALA A 223 -4.98 -10.92 -11.87
N VAL A 224 -6.16 -10.50 -11.42
CA VAL A 224 -6.33 -9.78 -10.15
C VAL A 224 -5.95 -10.68 -8.97
N CYS A 225 -6.42 -11.93 -8.92
CA CYS A 225 -6.08 -12.89 -7.86
C CYS A 225 -4.57 -13.08 -7.73
N GLN A 226 -3.88 -13.31 -8.84
CA GLN A 226 -2.42 -13.47 -8.84
C GLN A 226 -1.71 -12.19 -8.38
N GLN A 227 -2.18 -11.02 -8.82
CA GLN A 227 -1.58 -9.74 -8.44
C GLN A 227 -1.77 -9.43 -6.96
N GLN A 228 -2.95 -9.72 -6.40
CA GLN A 228 -3.19 -9.62 -4.95
C GLN A 228 -2.28 -10.58 -4.17
N ALA A 229 -2.15 -11.84 -4.60
CA ALA A 229 -1.26 -12.81 -3.95
C ALA A 229 0.20 -12.31 -3.93
N ARG A 230 0.71 -11.82 -5.06
CA ARG A 230 2.05 -11.23 -5.16
C ARG A 230 2.23 -10.04 -4.23
N LEU A 231 1.25 -9.13 -4.15
CA LEU A 231 1.28 -7.99 -3.24
C LEU A 231 1.39 -8.44 -1.77
N ILE A 232 0.59 -9.41 -1.35
CA ILE A 232 0.65 -9.92 0.04
C ILE A 232 2.01 -10.56 0.33
N LEU A 233 2.59 -11.32 -0.60
CA LEU A 233 3.94 -11.87 -0.41
C LEU A 233 4.99 -10.76 -0.19
N GLN A 234 4.87 -9.64 -0.92
CA GLN A 234 5.74 -8.47 -0.72
C GLN A 234 5.55 -7.86 0.68
N TRP A 235 4.32 -7.77 1.18
CA TRP A 235 4.05 -7.30 2.55
C TRP A 235 4.63 -8.24 3.61
N LEU A 236 4.44 -9.55 3.46
CA LEU A 236 4.99 -10.54 4.39
C LEU A 236 6.53 -10.55 4.39
N ARG A 237 7.17 -10.35 3.22
CA ARG A 237 8.63 -10.28 3.08
C ARG A 237 9.27 -9.24 3.98
N ILE A 238 8.64 -8.07 4.09
CA ILE A 238 9.15 -6.90 4.82
C ILE A 238 8.50 -6.69 6.19
N GLY A 239 7.55 -7.54 6.58
CA GLY A 239 6.85 -7.43 7.86
C GLY A 239 5.79 -6.32 7.89
N PHE A 240 5.24 -5.91 6.75
CA PHE A 240 4.23 -4.86 6.67
C PHE A 240 2.84 -5.37 7.07
N VAL A 241 2.17 -4.62 7.95
CA VAL A 241 0.77 -4.83 8.33
C VAL A 241 -0.07 -3.64 7.87
N HIS A 242 -1.01 -3.88 6.96
CA HIS A 242 -1.87 -2.81 6.42
C HIS A 242 -2.90 -2.31 7.44
N GLY A 243 -3.47 -3.22 8.25
CA GLY A 243 -4.39 -2.90 9.33
C GLY A 243 -5.86 -2.60 8.97
N VAL A 244 -6.20 -2.34 7.69
CA VAL A 244 -7.60 -2.17 7.21
C VAL A 244 -7.73 -2.65 5.76
N MET A 245 -7.78 -3.96 5.57
CA MET A 245 -7.88 -4.60 4.24
C MET A 245 -9.35 -4.79 3.81
N ASN A 246 -10.16 -3.76 3.97
CA ASN A 246 -11.53 -3.77 3.43
C ASN A 246 -11.50 -3.83 1.89
N THR A 247 -12.58 -4.27 1.25
CA THR A 247 -12.64 -4.33 -0.23
C THR A 247 -12.58 -2.96 -0.91
N ASP A 248 -12.94 -1.88 -0.20
CA ASP A 248 -12.74 -0.50 -0.67
C ASP A 248 -11.28 -0.04 -0.61
N ASN A 249 -10.41 -0.73 0.13
CA ASN A 249 -8.96 -0.47 0.17
C ASN A 249 -8.15 -1.47 -0.65
N ALA A 250 -8.81 -2.31 -1.45
CA ALA A 250 -8.15 -3.27 -2.34
C ALA A 250 -8.22 -2.77 -3.78
N LEU A 251 -7.13 -2.19 -4.29
CA LEU A 251 -7.03 -1.80 -5.69
C LEU A 251 -6.92 -3.04 -6.58
N VAL A 252 -7.64 -3.06 -7.69
CA VAL A 252 -7.52 -4.18 -8.64
C VAL A 252 -6.13 -4.27 -9.23
N SER A 253 -5.42 -3.14 -9.36
CA SER A 253 -4.01 -3.09 -9.80
C SER A 253 -3.03 -3.84 -8.90
N GLY A 254 -3.43 -4.18 -7.67
CA GLY A 254 -2.55 -4.73 -6.64
C GLY A 254 -1.45 -3.78 -6.20
N GLN A 255 -1.73 -2.48 -6.16
CA GLN A 255 -0.94 -1.49 -5.44
C GLN A 255 -1.44 -1.32 -4.00
N THR A 256 -0.50 -1.09 -3.08
CA THR A 256 -0.80 -0.65 -1.71
C THR A 256 -1.41 0.75 -1.74
N ILE A 257 -2.51 0.96 -1.02
CA ILE A 257 -3.22 2.24 -0.93
C ILE A 257 -3.67 2.50 0.52
N ASP A 258 -3.94 3.75 0.86
CA ASP A 258 -4.58 4.14 2.11
C ASP A 258 -3.82 3.70 3.38
N TYR A 259 -2.65 4.33 3.56
CA TYR A 259 -1.78 4.29 4.74
C TYR A 259 -2.40 4.93 5.99
N GLY A 260 -3.52 4.37 6.45
CA GLY A 260 -4.18 4.73 7.71
C GLY A 260 -3.46 4.09 8.90
N PRO A 261 -3.99 3.01 9.49
CA PRO A 261 -3.37 2.34 10.61
C PRO A 261 -2.39 1.24 10.18
N CYS A 262 -1.55 1.52 9.19
CA CYS A 262 -0.50 0.62 8.76
C CYS A 262 0.76 0.77 9.61
N ALA A 263 1.55 -0.29 9.70
CA ALA A 263 2.77 -0.31 10.50
C ALA A 263 3.70 -1.47 10.12
N MET A 264 4.95 -1.38 10.54
CA MET A 264 5.93 -2.45 10.38
C MET A 264 5.96 -3.33 11.63
N MET A 265 5.98 -4.65 11.44
CA MET A 265 6.21 -5.62 12.50
C MET A 265 7.67 -5.53 12.94
N GLU A 266 7.89 -5.22 14.22
CA GLU A 266 9.19 -5.33 14.86
C GLU A 266 9.33 -6.75 15.41
N ASN A 267 8.81 -7.04 16.59
CA ASN A 267 8.81 -8.40 17.16
C ASN A 267 7.93 -9.37 16.36
N TYR A 268 8.51 -10.46 15.87
CA TYR A 268 7.79 -11.43 15.06
C TYR A 268 6.62 -12.06 15.82
N SER A 269 5.42 -11.92 15.24
CA SER A 269 4.22 -12.64 15.65
C SER A 269 3.20 -12.64 14.52
N LEU A 270 2.63 -13.80 14.20
CA LEU A 270 1.54 -13.91 13.22
C LEU A 270 0.28 -13.18 13.69
N ASP A 271 0.10 -13.01 15.00
CA ASP A 271 -1.04 -12.32 15.62
C ASP A 271 -0.82 -10.80 15.73
N THR A 272 0.22 -10.25 15.09
CA THR A 272 0.52 -8.81 15.17
C THR A 272 -0.60 -7.98 14.52
N VAL A 273 -1.15 -7.04 15.29
CA VAL A 273 -2.23 -6.13 14.89
C VAL A 273 -1.92 -4.74 15.42
N PHE A 274 -2.05 -3.72 14.56
CA PHE A 274 -1.79 -2.32 14.94
C PHE A 274 -3.03 -1.44 14.92
N SER A 275 -4.03 -1.80 14.11
CA SER A 275 -5.26 -1.04 14.00
C SER A 275 -6.03 -1.06 15.33
N SER A 276 -6.21 0.12 15.91
CA SER A 276 -6.93 0.30 17.19
C SER A 276 -8.37 -0.24 17.18
N ILE A 277 -8.98 -0.38 16.01
CA ILE A 277 -10.34 -0.89 15.82
C ILE A 277 -10.38 -2.40 15.50
N ASP A 278 -9.24 -3.02 15.17
CA ASP A 278 -9.16 -4.45 14.87
C ASP A 278 -8.94 -5.29 16.14
N LYS A 279 -9.96 -5.35 17.00
CA LYS A 279 -9.88 -6.08 18.28
C LYS A 279 -9.86 -7.62 18.12
N GLN A 280 -10.26 -8.12 16.97
CA GLN A 280 -10.39 -9.57 16.69
C GLN A 280 -9.24 -10.09 15.81
N GLY A 281 -8.28 -9.24 15.43
CA GLY A 281 -7.17 -9.62 14.57
C GLY A 281 -7.60 -10.07 13.18
N ARG A 282 -8.67 -9.47 12.64
CA ARG A 282 -9.14 -9.76 11.27
C ARG A 282 -8.04 -9.46 10.25
N TYR A 283 -7.29 -8.38 10.47
CA TYR A 283 -6.23 -7.89 9.61
C TYR A 283 -4.83 -8.07 10.24
N ALA A 284 -4.69 -9.07 11.11
CA ALA A 284 -3.40 -9.47 11.68
C ALA A 284 -2.40 -9.86 10.57
N PHE A 285 -1.11 -9.78 10.87
CA PHE A 285 -0.02 -10.13 9.95
C PHE A 285 -0.22 -11.49 9.26
N GLY A 286 -0.52 -12.53 10.03
CA GLY A 286 -0.77 -13.89 9.52
C GLY A 286 -2.09 -14.06 8.76
N GLN A 287 -3.01 -13.10 8.85
CA GLN A 287 -4.34 -13.16 8.22
C GLN A 287 -4.44 -12.42 6.89
N GLN A 288 -3.44 -11.61 6.52
CA GLN A 288 -3.51 -10.75 5.33
C GLN A 288 -3.76 -11.56 4.04
N ALA A 289 -3.18 -12.76 3.90
CA ALA A 289 -3.41 -13.62 2.75
C ALA A 289 -4.86 -14.13 2.68
N ASN A 290 -5.40 -14.60 3.81
CA ASN A 290 -6.78 -15.07 3.90
C ASN A 290 -7.77 -13.95 3.55
N ILE A 291 -7.50 -12.73 4.02
CA ILE A 291 -8.33 -11.56 3.73
C ILE A 291 -8.23 -11.12 2.27
N ALA A 292 -7.04 -11.13 1.67
CA ALA A 292 -6.87 -10.80 0.26
C ALA A 292 -7.60 -11.81 -0.64
N ASN A 293 -7.53 -13.11 -0.33
CA ASN A 293 -8.30 -14.13 -1.03
C ASN A 293 -9.82 -13.92 -0.87
N TRP A 294 -10.26 -13.59 0.35
CA TRP A 294 -11.67 -13.25 0.61
C TRP A 294 -12.13 -12.02 -0.18
N ASN A 295 -11.29 -10.99 -0.29
CA ASN A 295 -11.56 -9.83 -1.11
C ASN A 295 -11.68 -10.21 -2.60
N CYS A 296 -10.84 -11.12 -3.10
CA CYS A 296 -10.96 -11.65 -4.46
C CYS A 296 -12.28 -12.38 -4.68
N ALA A 297 -12.77 -13.13 -3.68
CA ALA A 297 -14.10 -13.75 -3.74
C ALA A 297 -15.23 -12.71 -3.84
N ARG A 298 -15.11 -11.57 -3.16
CA ARG A 298 -16.07 -10.44 -3.30
C ARG A 298 -16.02 -9.79 -4.70
N LEU A 299 -14.83 -9.76 -5.32
CA LEU A 299 -14.71 -9.35 -6.72
C LEU A 299 -15.41 -10.35 -7.64
N ALA A 300 -15.16 -11.65 -7.46
CA ALA A 300 -15.78 -12.71 -8.25
C ALA A 300 -17.30 -12.62 -8.23
N GLU A 301 -17.91 -12.47 -7.06
CA GLU A 301 -19.36 -12.26 -6.92
C GLU A 301 -19.87 -11.05 -7.72
N SER A 302 -19.09 -9.98 -7.78
CA SER A 302 -19.46 -8.76 -8.52
C SER A 302 -19.40 -8.95 -10.05
N LEU A 303 -18.73 -9.99 -10.54
CA LEU A 303 -18.57 -10.29 -11.96
C LEU A 303 -19.60 -11.29 -12.50
N ILE A 304 -20.37 -11.95 -11.63
CA ILE A 304 -21.44 -12.91 -12.01
C ILE A 304 -22.39 -12.33 -13.06
N PRO A 305 -22.85 -11.07 -12.98
CA PRO A 305 -23.79 -10.52 -13.97
C PRO A 305 -23.25 -10.42 -15.41
N LEU A 306 -21.94 -10.63 -15.63
CA LEU A 306 -21.33 -10.62 -16.97
C LEU A 306 -21.44 -11.96 -17.71
N PHE A 307 -22.04 -12.98 -17.09
CA PHE A 307 -22.26 -14.30 -17.67
C PHE A 307 -23.71 -14.49 -18.10
N ALA A 308 -23.94 -15.34 -19.09
CA ALA A 308 -25.30 -15.64 -19.55
C ALA A 308 -26.08 -16.54 -18.57
N ASP A 309 -25.37 -17.41 -17.85
CA ASP A 309 -25.93 -18.36 -16.90
C ASP A 309 -25.21 -18.23 -15.54
N GLU A 310 -26.00 -17.99 -14.49
CA GLU A 310 -25.49 -17.73 -13.14
C GLU A 310 -24.78 -18.95 -12.53
N GLN A 311 -25.33 -20.15 -12.72
CA GLN A 311 -24.73 -21.38 -12.19
C GLN A 311 -23.37 -21.67 -12.86
N VAL A 312 -23.28 -21.43 -14.17
CA VAL A 312 -22.02 -21.51 -14.92
C VAL A 312 -21.03 -20.46 -14.42
N ALA A 313 -21.48 -19.23 -14.19
CA ALA A 313 -20.65 -18.15 -13.65
C ALA A 313 -20.05 -18.54 -12.30
N VAL A 314 -20.89 -18.97 -11.35
CA VAL A 314 -20.46 -19.38 -10.01
C VAL A 314 -19.42 -20.49 -10.09
N SER A 315 -19.65 -21.52 -10.93
CA SER A 315 -18.70 -22.62 -11.10
C SER A 315 -17.35 -22.13 -11.63
N LYS A 316 -17.34 -21.39 -12.75
CA LYS A 316 -16.10 -20.94 -13.41
C LYS A 316 -15.33 -19.92 -12.58
N LEU A 317 -16.02 -18.98 -11.94
CA LEU A 317 -15.39 -17.96 -11.08
C LEU A 317 -14.84 -18.57 -9.79
N SER A 318 -15.52 -19.58 -9.22
CA SER A 318 -15.00 -20.30 -8.05
C SER A 318 -13.71 -21.06 -8.38
N GLU A 319 -13.64 -21.68 -9.56
CA GLU A 319 -12.42 -22.32 -10.05
C GLU A 319 -11.29 -21.30 -10.24
N ALA A 320 -11.59 -20.15 -10.83
CA ALA A 320 -10.62 -19.07 -11.06
C ALA A 320 -9.99 -18.52 -9.76
N LEU A 321 -10.74 -18.50 -8.64
CA LEU A 321 -10.22 -18.06 -7.33
C LEU A 321 -9.04 -18.92 -6.84
N SER A 322 -8.93 -20.17 -7.30
CA SER A 322 -7.79 -21.04 -6.94
C SER A 322 -6.44 -20.45 -7.37
N ALA A 323 -6.41 -19.57 -8.38
CA ALA A 323 -5.19 -18.90 -8.85
C ALA A 323 -4.51 -18.07 -7.75
N PHE A 324 -5.28 -17.52 -6.79
CA PHE A 324 -4.69 -16.85 -5.62
C PHE A 324 -3.89 -17.85 -4.78
N ALA A 325 -4.50 -18.97 -4.41
CA ALA A 325 -3.91 -19.96 -3.53
C ALA A 325 -2.67 -20.60 -4.14
N VAL A 326 -2.68 -20.88 -5.45
CA VAL A 326 -1.51 -21.41 -6.17
C VAL A 326 -0.32 -20.46 -6.05
N VAL A 327 -0.50 -19.19 -6.47
CA VAL A 327 0.59 -18.20 -6.43
C VAL A 327 1.05 -17.92 -5.00
N PHE A 328 0.11 -17.80 -4.06
CA PHE A 328 0.44 -17.49 -2.67
C PHE A 328 1.20 -18.63 -2.00
N ASN A 329 0.76 -19.89 -2.12
CA ASN A 329 1.42 -21.00 -1.44
C ASN A 329 2.83 -21.25 -2.00
N GLU A 330 2.98 -21.29 -3.32
CA GLU A 330 4.29 -21.44 -3.97
C GLU A 330 5.24 -20.29 -3.58
N GLY A 331 4.74 -19.05 -3.63
CA GLY A 331 5.54 -17.88 -3.29
C GLY A 331 5.84 -17.75 -1.78
N TYR A 332 4.95 -18.20 -0.90
CA TYR A 332 5.14 -18.12 0.56
C TYR A 332 6.20 -19.10 1.04
N ASP A 333 6.22 -20.31 0.48
CA ASP A 333 7.29 -21.27 0.76
C ASP A 333 8.62 -20.74 0.24
N GLN A 334 8.66 -20.30 -1.03
CA GLN A 334 9.87 -19.75 -1.64
C GLN A 334 10.42 -18.53 -0.88
N LEU A 335 9.54 -17.66 -0.38
CA LEU A 335 9.90 -16.47 0.39
C LEU A 335 10.85 -16.78 1.56
N TRP A 336 10.59 -17.85 2.30
CA TRP A 336 11.45 -18.22 3.44
C TRP A 336 12.82 -18.71 2.99
N PHE A 337 12.87 -19.50 1.92
CA PHE A 337 14.13 -19.94 1.33
C PHE A 337 14.96 -18.76 0.84
N ASP A 338 14.33 -17.83 0.11
CA ASP A 338 15.00 -16.66 -0.45
C ASP A 338 15.56 -15.74 0.63
N LYS A 339 14.77 -15.44 1.67
CA LYS A 339 15.22 -14.61 2.79
C LYS A 339 16.37 -15.26 3.59
N LEU A 340 16.49 -16.59 3.55
CA LEU A 340 17.55 -17.34 4.22
C LEU A 340 18.71 -17.71 3.29
N GLY A 341 18.66 -17.35 2.00
CA GLY A 341 19.69 -17.73 1.02
C GLY A 341 19.79 -19.25 0.80
N LEU A 342 18.68 -19.98 0.98
CA LEU A 342 18.61 -21.42 0.85
C LEU A 342 17.95 -21.85 -0.47
N ASN A 343 18.21 -23.08 -0.89
CA ASN A 343 17.59 -23.69 -2.08
C ASN A 343 16.46 -24.64 -1.66
N ASN A 344 15.25 -24.44 -2.20
CA ASN A 344 14.05 -25.20 -1.88
C ASN A 344 14.07 -26.68 -2.33
N THR A 345 15.06 -27.09 -3.13
CA THR A 345 15.17 -28.47 -3.64
C THR A 345 15.80 -29.46 -2.66
N LYS A 346 16.37 -28.97 -1.54
CA LYS A 346 17.08 -29.81 -0.58
C LYS A 346 16.29 -30.02 0.71
N VAL A 347 16.11 -31.28 1.12
CA VAL A 347 15.45 -31.66 2.37
C VAL A 347 16.12 -31.04 3.60
N GLU A 348 17.45 -30.96 3.62
CA GLU A 348 18.20 -30.35 4.73
C GLU A 348 17.85 -28.85 4.93
N HIS A 349 17.55 -28.13 3.84
CA HIS A 349 17.17 -26.72 3.88
C HIS A 349 15.74 -26.53 4.39
N GLN A 350 14.82 -27.44 4.04
CA GLN A 350 13.46 -27.43 4.57
C GLN A 350 13.48 -27.52 6.11
N THR A 351 14.27 -28.44 6.66
CA THR A 351 14.42 -28.57 8.12
C THR A 351 14.99 -27.30 8.76
N LEU A 352 15.97 -26.64 8.12
CA LEU A 352 16.51 -25.37 8.61
C LEU A 352 15.46 -24.26 8.66
N VAL A 353 14.60 -24.16 7.63
CA VAL A 353 13.52 -23.17 7.56
C VAL A 353 12.49 -23.41 8.68
N GLU A 354 12.09 -24.65 8.91
CA GLU A 354 11.13 -25.01 9.96
C GLU A 354 11.68 -24.72 11.36
N GLU A 355 12.93 -25.11 11.64
CA GLU A 355 13.63 -24.79 12.88
C GLU A 355 13.72 -23.27 13.08
N PHE A 356 14.06 -22.51 12.03
CA PHE A 356 14.13 -21.06 12.09
C PHE A 356 12.79 -20.42 12.45
N LYS A 357 11.71 -20.82 11.78
CA LYS A 357 10.35 -20.30 12.05
C LYS A 357 9.92 -20.61 13.49
N ALA A 358 10.24 -21.79 14.01
CA ALA A 358 9.96 -22.15 15.40
C ALA A 358 10.75 -21.28 16.39
N LEU A 359 12.04 -21.07 16.13
CA LEU A 359 12.89 -20.19 16.95
C LEU A 359 12.41 -18.75 16.91
N LEU A 360 12.09 -18.21 15.74
CA LEU A 360 11.59 -16.85 15.55
C LEU A 360 10.27 -16.62 16.31
N THR A 361 9.38 -17.62 16.29
CA THR A 361 8.13 -17.61 17.07
C THR A 361 8.39 -17.61 18.58
N LYS A 362 9.36 -18.43 19.02
CA LYS A 362 9.71 -18.58 20.45
C LYS A 362 10.41 -17.34 21.01
N THR A 363 11.34 -16.74 20.26
CA THR A 363 12.11 -15.57 20.69
C THR A 363 11.36 -14.27 20.49
N LYS A 364 10.39 -14.22 19.56
CA LYS A 364 9.75 -12.99 19.09
C LYS A 364 10.78 -11.95 18.64
N ALA A 365 11.86 -12.40 18.01
CA ALA A 365 12.95 -11.52 17.59
C ALA A 365 12.46 -10.43 16.63
N ASP A 366 13.20 -9.32 16.56
CA ASP A 366 12.94 -8.28 15.57
C ASP A 366 13.05 -8.87 14.16
N TYR A 367 11.95 -8.83 13.41
CA TYR A 367 11.81 -9.53 12.15
C TYR A 367 12.84 -9.04 11.13
N THR A 368 12.97 -7.73 10.96
CA THR A 368 13.88 -7.15 9.97
C THR A 368 15.34 -7.35 10.39
N ASN A 369 15.68 -7.00 11.62
CA ASN A 369 17.06 -7.05 12.11
C ASN A 369 17.57 -8.49 12.19
N THR A 370 16.71 -9.49 12.46
CA THR A 370 17.11 -10.90 12.43
C THR A 370 17.61 -11.29 11.03
N PHE A 371 16.86 -10.98 9.97
CA PHE A 371 17.29 -11.27 8.61
C PHE A 371 18.48 -10.42 8.16
N ALA A 372 18.53 -9.16 8.59
CA ALA A 372 19.66 -8.27 8.30
C ALA A 372 20.96 -8.77 8.94
N ALA A 373 20.91 -9.25 10.18
CA ALA A 373 22.05 -9.85 10.86
C ALA A 373 22.53 -11.13 10.18
N LEU A 374 21.62 -12.00 9.71
CA LEU A 374 22.00 -13.19 8.93
C LEU A 374 22.69 -12.81 7.62
N THR A 375 22.15 -11.83 6.90
CA THR A 375 22.73 -11.30 5.66
C THR A 375 24.15 -10.77 5.90
N MET A 376 24.33 -9.99 6.98
CA MET A 376 25.64 -9.46 7.38
C MET A 376 26.62 -10.51 7.88
N SER A 377 26.15 -11.61 8.48
CA SER A 377 27.04 -12.71 8.88
C SER A 377 27.73 -13.40 7.69
N LEU A 378 27.21 -13.21 6.47
CA LEU A 378 27.84 -13.66 5.23
C LEU A 378 28.79 -12.62 4.62
N THR A 379 28.86 -11.38 5.10
CA THR A 379 29.84 -10.38 4.62
C THR A 379 31.12 -10.41 5.47
N LYS A 380 32.07 -9.49 5.23
CA LYS A 380 33.42 -9.54 5.83
C LYS A 380 33.57 -8.77 7.15
N GLY A 381 32.48 -8.28 7.77
CA GLY A 381 32.53 -7.48 9.00
C GLY A 381 31.91 -8.19 10.20
N THR A 382 32.59 -8.19 11.35
CA THR A 382 32.08 -8.76 12.62
C THR A 382 31.25 -7.77 13.44
N PHE A 383 31.26 -6.49 13.10
CA PHE A 383 30.42 -5.49 13.74
C PHE A 383 29.25 -5.15 12.84
N THR A 384 28.05 -5.41 13.34
CA THR A 384 26.78 -5.12 12.69
C THR A 384 25.89 -4.46 13.73
N PRO A 385 25.10 -3.42 13.39
CA PRO A 385 24.14 -2.83 14.30
C PRO A 385 22.93 -3.76 14.57
N TYR A 386 22.87 -4.90 13.88
CA TYR A 386 21.84 -5.93 14.03
C TYR A 386 22.28 -7.03 14.99
N GLU A 387 21.49 -7.26 16.04
CA GLU A 387 21.73 -8.33 17.01
C GLU A 387 20.85 -9.55 16.72
N LEU A 388 21.46 -10.74 16.72
CA LEU A 388 20.74 -12.01 16.73
C LEU A 388 20.51 -12.46 18.19
N PRO A 389 19.28 -12.88 18.56
CA PRO A 389 19.05 -13.49 19.86
C PRO A 389 19.95 -14.70 20.10
N GLU A 390 20.49 -14.84 21.30
CA GLU A 390 21.41 -15.93 21.66
C GLU A 390 20.86 -17.32 21.33
N LEU A 391 19.53 -17.52 21.48
CA LEU A 391 18.84 -18.77 21.18
C LEU A 391 18.91 -19.19 19.69
N LEU A 392 19.25 -18.27 18.78
CA LEU A 392 19.46 -18.54 17.36
C LEU A 392 20.91 -18.93 17.03
N SER A 393 21.86 -18.85 17.96
CA SER A 393 23.30 -19.03 17.67
C SER A 393 23.63 -20.42 17.13
N ASP A 394 23.11 -21.48 17.76
CA ASP A 394 23.34 -22.87 17.31
C ASP A 394 22.75 -23.11 15.92
N TRP A 395 21.54 -22.57 15.69
CA TRP A 395 20.88 -22.63 14.39
C TRP A 395 21.65 -21.86 13.33
N GLN A 396 22.15 -20.66 13.65
CA GLN A 396 22.96 -19.85 12.75
C GLN A 396 24.24 -20.59 12.33
N ALA A 397 24.93 -21.23 13.27
CA ALA A 397 26.12 -22.03 12.98
C ALA A 397 25.81 -23.25 12.09
N LYS A 398 24.63 -23.87 12.27
CA LYS A 398 24.15 -24.94 11.39
C LYS A 398 23.85 -24.39 9.98
N TRP A 399 23.07 -23.31 9.89
CA TRP A 399 22.72 -22.63 8.63
C TRP A 399 23.96 -22.19 7.85
N ALA A 400 24.93 -21.54 8.49
CA ALA A 400 26.15 -21.06 7.86
C ALA A 400 27.02 -22.17 7.24
N ARG A 401 26.93 -23.41 7.74
CA ARG A 401 27.60 -24.58 7.14
C ARG A 401 26.87 -25.13 5.91
N CYS A 402 25.57 -24.90 5.79
CA CYS A 402 24.74 -25.39 4.69
C CYS A 402 24.65 -24.38 3.53
N VAL A 403 24.81 -23.08 3.82
CA VAL A 403 24.70 -22.02 2.84
C VAL A 403 25.92 -21.97 1.89
N ASP A 404 25.63 -21.95 0.58
CA ASP A 404 26.60 -21.49 -0.41
C ASP A 404 26.55 -19.96 -0.46
N LYS A 405 27.60 -19.32 0.06
CA LYS A 405 27.72 -17.86 0.12
C LYS A 405 27.63 -17.18 -1.26
N ALA A 406 28.14 -17.80 -2.32
CA ALA A 406 28.11 -17.22 -3.66
C ALA A 406 26.68 -17.12 -4.22
N TYR A 407 25.83 -18.08 -3.85
CA TYR A 407 24.41 -18.10 -4.16
C TYR A 407 23.60 -17.20 -3.20
N ALA A 408 23.83 -17.35 -1.89
CA ALA A 408 22.97 -16.76 -0.87
C ALA A 408 23.10 -15.25 -0.73
N LEU A 409 24.32 -14.71 -0.79
CA LEU A 409 24.54 -13.30 -0.46
C LEU A 409 23.81 -12.35 -1.42
N PRO A 410 23.90 -12.48 -2.76
CA PRO A 410 23.15 -11.60 -3.67
C PRO A 410 21.63 -11.70 -3.47
N LEU A 411 21.12 -12.91 -3.19
CA LEU A 411 19.69 -13.15 -2.97
C LEU A 411 19.21 -12.49 -1.68
N MET A 412 19.93 -12.69 -0.57
CA MET A 412 19.59 -12.13 0.73
C MET A 412 19.66 -10.59 0.72
N LEU A 413 20.65 -9.99 0.03
CA LEU A 413 20.74 -8.54 -0.15
C LEU A 413 19.55 -7.95 -0.92
N GLN A 414 18.88 -8.72 -1.79
CA GLN A 414 17.67 -8.28 -2.50
C GLN A 414 16.38 -8.50 -1.69
N MET A 415 16.38 -9.48 -0.79
CA MET A 415 15.17 -9.96 -0.11
C MET A 415 15.02 -9.41 1.31
N ASN A 416 16.13 -9.06 1.95
CA ASN A 416 16.17 -8.57 3.31
C ASN A 416 16.59 -7.10 3.30
N PRO A 417 15.67 -6.17 3.62
CA PRO A 417 16.07 -4.79 3.80
C PRO A 417 16.93 -4.64 5.06
N ALA A 418 17.95 -3.81 4.96
CA ALA A 418 18.74 -3.29 6.08
C ALA A 418 17.93 -2.28 6.91
N LEU A 419 16.97 -1.59 6.28
CA LEU A 419 16.19 -0.52 6.88
C LEU A 419 14.71 -0.60 6.52
N ILE A 420 13.85 -0.36 7.51
CA ILE A 420 12.40 -0.22 7.36
C ILE A 420 11.91 1.07 8.03
N PRO A 421 10.74 1.61 7.64
CA PRO A 421 10.11 2.74 8.33
C PRO A 421 9.57 2.30 9.71
N ARG A 422 10.47 2.17 10.70
CA ARG A 422 10.13 1.76 12.07
C ARG A 422 9.09 2.70 12.68
N ASN A 423 8.11 2.12 13.36
CA ASN A 423 6.91 2.82 13.83
C ASN A 423 7.24 4.04 14.71
N HIS A 424 8.16 3.89 15.66
CA HIS A 424 8.57 4.98 16.55
C HIS A 424 9.28 6.13 15.82
N LEU A 425 10.04 5.83 14.75
CA LEU A 425 10.66 6.84 13.89
C LEU A 425 9.64 7.54 13.00
N VAL A 426 8.60 6.82 12.54
CA VAL A 426 7.45 7.45 11.86
C VAL A 426 6.76 8.45 12.79
N GLU A 427 6.47 8.08 14.05
CA GLU A 427 5.87 9.01 15.01
C GLU A 427 6.79 10.19 15.32
N HIS A 428 8.09 9.95 15.44
CA HIS A 428 9.07 11.02 15.67
C HIS A 428 9.08 12.00 14.49
N ALA A 429 9.17 11.50 13.24
CA ALA A 429 9.09 12.32 12.03
C ALA A 429 7.81 13.16 11.96
N ILE A 430 6.66 12.55 12.27
CA ILE A 430 5.38 13.25 12.30
C ILE A 430 5.40 14.36 13.37
N SER A 431 5.88 14.05 14.56
CA SER A 431 5.89 15.00 15.69
C SER A 431 6.79 16.21 15.41
N THR A 432 8.02 16.00 14.95
CA THR A 432 8.97 17.09 14.65
C THR A 432 8.48 17.93 13.47
N THR A 433 7.97 17.29 12.42
CA THR A 433 7.43 17.99 11.25
C THR A 433 6.22 18.86 11.61
N LYS A 434 5.32 18.38 12.49
CA LYS A 434 4.19 19.18 13.02
C LYS A 434 4.64 20.42 13.80
N GLN A 435 5.85 20.39 14.36
CA GLN A 435 6.47 21.51 15.08
C GLN A 435 7.28 22.44 14.16
N GLY A 436 7.32 22.14 12.86
CA GLY A 436 8.02 22.93 11.84
C GLY A 436 9.44 22.44 11.52
N ASP A 437 9.96 21.45 12.25
CA ASP A 437 11.28 20.87 11.95
C ASP A 437 11.15 19.68 10.99
N LYS A 438 11.64 19.89 9.77
CA LYS A 438 11.60 18.90 8.69
C LYS A 438 12.92 18.15 8.53
N THR A 439 13.93 18.47 9.34
CA THR A 439 15.30 17.95 9.18
C THR A 439 15.31 16.43 9.29
N PHE A 440 14.70 15.90 10.37
CA PHE A 440 14.63 14.46 10.59
C PHE A 440 13.95 13.71 9.44
N VAL A 441 12.75 14.14 9.02
CA VAL A 441 12.01 13.43 7.97
C VAL A 441 12.75 13.50 6.63
N THR A 442 13.41 14.62 6.32
CA THR A 442 14.17 14.79 5.08
C THR A 442 15.38 13.86 5.04
N ASP A 443 16.20 13.87 6.09
CA ASP A 443 17.40 13.02 6.18
C ASP A 443 17.02 11.53 6.23
N TRP A 444 15.99 11.20 7.00
CA TRP A 444 15.54 9.82 7.13
C TRP A 444 14.95 9.26 5.84
N MET A 445 14.20 10.07 5.07
CA MET A 445 13.71 9.67 3.76
C MET A 445 14.81 9.48 2.72
N VAL A 446 15.98 10.11 2.88
CA VAL A 446 17.16 9.77 2.04
C VAL A 446 17.63 8.37 2.38
N ALA A 447 17.78 8.02 3.67
CA ALA A 447 18.16 6.67 4.07
C ALA A 447 17.14 5.60 3.63
N LEU A 448 15.83 5.88 3.75
CA LEU A 448 14.75 4.99 3.30
C LEU A 448 14.72 4.78 1.79
N SER A 449 15.42 5.61 1.00
CA SER A 449 15.48 5.45 -0.46
C SER A 449 16.45 4.35 -0.93
N THR A 450 17.31 3.85 -0.04
CA THR A 450 18.26 2.77 -0.29
C THR A 450 18.18 1.71 0.81
N PRO A 451 17.00 1.08 1.05
CA PRO A 451 16.79 0.25 2.23
C PRO A 451 17.55 -1.08 2.19
N TYR A 452 18.18 -1.42 1.07
CA TYR A 452 19.02 -2.62 0.87
C TYR A 452 20.52 -2.30 0.83
N ASP A 453 20.92 -1.05 1.02
CA ASP A 453 22.32 -0.64 1.11
C ASP A 453 22.82 -0.81 2.54
N TYR A 454 23.38 -1.98 2.82
CA TYR A 454 23.94 -2.33 4.13
C TYR A 454 25.20 -1.55 4.49
N ASP A 455 25.93 -1.02 3.50
CA ASP A 455 27.22 -0.35 3.74
C ASP A 455 27.01 1.11 4.22
N ASN A 456 25.88 1.71 3.88
CA ASN A 456 25.60 3.12 4.16
C ASN A 456 24.39 3.36 5.09
N VAL A 457 23.83 2.30 5.70
CA VAL A 457 22.68 2.44 6.59
C VAL A 457 23.05 3.12 7.91
N PRO A 458 22.42 4.25 8.29
CA PRO A 458 22.72 4.90 9.57
C PRO A 458 22.22 4.08 10.76
N GLU A 459 23.10 3.80 11.71
CA GLU A 459 22.81 2.95 12.89
C GLU A 459 21.58 3.43 13.68
N GLN A 460 21.40 4.74 13.84
CA GLN A 460 20.26 5.33 14.55
C GLN A 460 18.88 4.97 13.96
N TYR A 461 18.82 4.56 12.68
CA TYR A 461 17.56 4.25 12.02
C TYR A 461 17.21 2.76 12.04
N VAL A 462 18.14 1.90 12.43
CA VAL A 462 17.92 0.44 12.48
C VAL A 462 17.61 -0.07 13.88
N GLN A 463 17.82 0.76 14.90
CA GLN A 463 17.52 0.40 16.28
C GLN A 463 16.01 0.19 16.47
N PRO A 464 15.58 -0.91 17.11
CA PRO A 464 14.17 -1.10 17.44
C PRO A 464 13.70 -0.04 18.44
N ALA A 465 12.38 0.12 18.57
CA ALA A 465 11.85 0.95 19.64
C ALA A 465 12.37 0.47 21.02
N PRO A 466 12.64 1.36 21.98
CA PRO A 466 13.19 0.98 23.29
C PRO A 466 12.35 -0.05 24.06
N ASP A 467 11.03 -0.10 23.81
CA ASP A 467 10.07 -1.05 24.37
C ASP A 467 9.73 -2.21 23.41
N GLY A 468 10.45 -2.34 22.30
CA GLY A 468 10.17 -3.29 21.22
C GLY A 468 8.84 -3.06 20.51
N GLY A 469 8.28 -1.85 20.60
CA GLY A 469 7.01 -1.48 19.98
C GLY A 469 5.79 -2.08 20.68
N VAL A 470 5.95 -2.57 21.91
CA VAL A 470 4.88 -3.23 22.67
C VAL A 470 3.73 -2.26 22.93
N GLY A 471 2.53 -2.65 22.51
CA GLY A 471 1.33 -1.85 22.69
C GLY A 471 1.17 -0.68 21.71
N TYR A 472 2.08 -0.55 20.73
CA TYR A 472 1.92 0.43 19.65
C TYR A 472 0.62 0.19 18.90
N ARG A 473 -0.16 1.25 18.74
CA ARG A 473 -1.42 1.25 17.99
C ARG A 473 -1.47 2.44 17.07
N THR A 474 -2.08 2.23 15.93
CA THR A 474 -2.33 3.25 14.94
C THR A 474 -3.83 3.47 14.77
N PHE A 475 -4.18 4.68 14.33
CA PHE A 475 -5.56 5.11 14.22
C PHE A 475 -5.84 5.48 12.78
N CYS A 476 -7.02 5.10 12.29
CA CYS A 476 -7.59 5.76 11.14
C CYS A 476 -7.80 7.22 11.58
N GLY A 477 -7.07 8.19 11.02
CA GLY A 477 -7.23 9.62 11.31
C GLY A 477 -8.55 10.22 10.80
N THR A 478 -9.65 9.49 10.98
CA THR A 478 -11.04 9.83 10.66
C THR A 478 -11.69 10.49 11.86
#